data_AF-A0A7S8IFF2-F1
#
_entry.id   AF-A0A7S8IFF2-F1
#
_cell.length_a   1.000
_cell.length_b   1.000
_cell.length_c   1.000
_cell.angle_alpha   90.00
_cell.angle_beta   90.00
_cell.angle_gamma   90.00
#
_symmetry.space_group_name_H-M   'P 1'
#
loop_
_entity.id
_entity.type
_entity.pdbx_description
1 polymer ?
#
loop_
_entity_poly.entity_id
_entity_poly.type
_entity_poly.pdbx_seq_one_letter_code
_entity_poly.pdbx_strand_id
1 'polypeptide(L)'
;MKKHATVMVFVLLAGILALTAGTLFVQAQTDGRINVVGHFGGDTLYCDETDGCTLLNEHGEFLWNVPQATIEETFTMACEDGFSYDIEAGWGTYGPSVLHVSCYEGYEPTLTLKAFDEHGKINEIQFPQDYSPAMPAVAPATSTAMPTATWMPTTTVVPTNTPAPTNTPAPTNTPVPTNTPVPTNTPTPPPSSCSVASFPFGLDTQC
;
A
#
# COMPACT_ATOMS: atom_id res chain seq x y z
N MET A 1 -52.36 19.13 -35.49
CA MET A 1 -52.00 19.42 -34.08
C MET A 1 -52.09 18.22 -33.15
N LYS A 2 -53.06 17.29 -33.27
CA LYS A 2 -53.19 16.13 -32.36
C LYS A 2 -52.06 15.08 -32.40
N LYS A 3 -51.39 14.88 -33.55
CA LYS A 3 -50.34 13.84 -33.70
C LYS A 3 -49.03 14.17 -32.95
N HIS A 4 -48.70 15.45 -32.79
CA HIS A 4 -47.47 15.86 -32.09
C HIS A 4 -47.60 15.77 -30.56
N ALA A 5 -48.81 15.96 -30.02
CA ALA A 5 -49.06 15.81 -28.59
C ALA A 5 -48.91 14.35 -28.12
N THR A 6 -49.35 13.38 -28.92
CA THR A 6 -49.22 11.94 -28.57
C THR A 6 -47.77 11.46 -28.56
N VAL A 7 -46.94 11.96 -29.48
CA VAL A 7 -45.51 11.60 -29.53
C VAL A 7 -44.75 12.21 -28.34
N MET A 8 -45.03 13.46 -27.96
CA MET A 8 -44.39 14.07 -26.78
C MET A 8 -44.78 13.38 -25.47
N VAL A 9 -46.04 12.95 -25.32
CA VAL A 9 -46.49 12.23 -24.11
C VAL A 9 -45.81 10.86 -24.00
N PHE A 10 -45.62 10.15 -25.12
CA PHE A 10 -44.91 8.87 -25.12
C PHE A 10 -43.41 9.00 -24.81
N VAL A 11 -42.75 10.04 -25.32
CA VAL A 11 -41.33 10.31 -25.01
C VAL A 11 -41.16 10.70 -23.54
N LEU A 12 -42.09 11.50 -22.98
CA LEU A 12 -42.08 11.83 -21.56
C LEU A 12 -42.35 10.62 -20.67
N LEU A 13 -43.32 9.76 -20.99
CA LEU A 13 -43.57 8.54 -20.22
C LEU A 13 -42.44 7.53 -20.30
N ALA A 14 -41.82 7.34 -21.48
CA ALA A 14 -40.66 6.46 -21.63
C ALA A 14 -39.42 7.01 -20.90
N GLY A 15 -39.23 8.33 -20.89
CA GLY A 15 -38.17 8.99 -20.13
C GLY A 15 -38.36 8.88 -18.61
N ILE A 16 -39.60 8.97 -18.12
CA ILE A 16 -39.92 8.80 -16.69
C ILE A 16 -39.77 7.33 -16.27
N LEU A 17 -40.17 6.37 -17.11
CA LEU A 17 -40.05 4.94 -16.80
C LEU A 17 -38.58 4.47 -16.77
N ALA A 18 -37.71 5.05 -17.61
CA ALA A 18 -36.27 4.80 -17.57
C ALA A 18 -35.58 5.43 -16.35
N LEU A 19 -36.12 6.53 -15.80
CA LEU A 19 -35.58 7.15 -14.59
C LEU A 19 -35.95 6.39 -13.30
N THR A 20 -37.04 5.62 -13.31
CA THR A 20 -37.51 4.84 -12.15
C THR A 20 -36.96 3.41 -12.06
N ALA A 21 -36.28 2.92 -13.10
CA ALA A 21 -35.63 1.60 -13.08
C ALA A 21 -34.21 1.63 -12.46
N GLY A 22 -33.66 2.82 -12.20
CA GLY A 22 -32.31 2.98 -11.66
C GLY A 22 -32.18 2.97 -10.14
N THR A 23 -33.29 2.87 -9.38
CA THR A 23 -33.25 3.01 -7.90
C THR A 23 -33.84 1.82 -7.14
N LEU A 24 -33.74 0.61 -7.70
CA LEU A 24 -34.03 -0.64 -6.98
C LEU A 24 -32.78 -1.48 -6.76
N PHE A 25 -31.69 -0.84 -6.36
CA PHE A 25 -30.62 -1.48 -5.59
C PHE A 25 -30.36 -0.63 -4.36
N VAL A 26 -31.29 -0.68 -3.40
CA VAL A 26 -30.91 -0.47 -1.99
C VAL A 26 -30.30 -1.79 -1.56
N GLN A 27 -29.10 -2.10 -2.06
CA GLN A 27 -28.20 -2.90 -1.25
C GLN A 27 -27.82 -1.97 -0.11
N ALA A 28 -28.10 -2.37 1.13
CA ALA A 28 -27.45 -1.77 2.27
C ALA A 28 -25.96 -1.80 1.94
N GLN A 29 -25.40 -0.64 1.62
CA GLN A 29 -23.98 -0.51 1.35
C GLN A 29 -23.32 -0.78 2.69
N THR A 30 -22.97 -2.04 2.94
CA THR A 30 -21.97 -2.41 3.91
C THR A 30 -20.78 -1.50 3.60
N ASP A 31 -20.21 -0.86 4.63
CA ASP A 31 -19.08 0.07 4.48
C ASP A 31 -17.83 -0.53 3.79
N GLY A 32 -17.90 -1.81 3.39
CA GLY A 32 -16.87 -2.58 2.72
C GLY A 32 -16.17 -3.54 3.68
N ARG A 33 -16.44 -3.44 5.00
CA ARG A 33 -15.77 -4.29 5.98
C ARG A 33 -16.29 -5.72 5.91
N ILE A 34 -15.37 -6.66 6.03
CA ILE A 34 -15.70 -8.09 5.99
C ILE A 34 -15.84 -8.66 7.41
N ASN A 35 -15.19 -8.05 8.42
CA ASN A 35 -15.18 -8.51 9.81
C ASN A 35 -16.37 -8.00 10.65
N VAL A 36 -17.59 -8.07 10.11
CA VAL A 36 -18.79 -7.46 10.71
C VAL A 36 -19.23 -8.04 12.07
N VAL A 37 -18.82 -9.27 12.41
CA VAL A 37 -19.17 -9.95 13.68
C VAL A 37 -18.01 -10.06 14.67
N GLY A 38 -16.78 -9.75 14.27
CA GLY A 38 -15.59 -9.95 15.09
C GLY A 38 -15.24 -8.70 15.89
N HIS A 39 -14.99 -8.85 17.19
CA HIS A 39 -14.46 -7.77 18.02
C HIS A 39 -12.94 -7.82 18.02
N PHE A 40 -12.30 -6.88 17.31
CA PHE A 40 -10.85 -6.73 17.25
C PHE A 40 -10.44 -5.37 17.83
N GLY A 41 -11.09 -4.99 18.94
CA GLY A 41 -10.89 -3.68 19.55
C GLY A 41 -11.27 -2.51 18.63
N GLY A 42 -12.21 -2.73 17.71
CA GLY A 42 -12.63 -1.71 16.74
C GLY A 42 -11.83 -1.70 15.43
N ASP A 43 -10.80 -2.53 15.28
CA ASP A 43 -10.09 -2.68 14.01
C ASP A 43 -11.04 -3.23 12.92
N THR A 44 -10.97 -2.63 11.73
CA THR A 44 -11.82 -2.94 10.58
C THR A 44 -10.99 -3.53 9.46
N LEU A 45 -11.41 -4.69 8.96
CA LEU A 45 -10.73 -5.40 7.87
C LEU A 45 -11.53 -5.23 6.58
N TYR A 46 -10.84 -4.75 5.55
CA TYR A 46 -11.33 -4.64 4.18
C TYR A 46 -10.50 -5.58 3.31
N CYS A 47 -11.13 -6.43 2.52
CA CYS A 47 -10.41 -7.23 1.53
C CYS A 47 -11.10 -7.16 0.18
N ASP A 48 -10.30 -7.06 -0.88
CA ASP A 48 -10.77 -7.14 -2.26
C ASP A 48 -9.70 -7.78 -3.16
N GLU A 49 -10.12 -8.20 -4.35
CA GLU A 49 -9.26 -8.87 -5.34
C GLU A 49 -8.24 -7.94 -6.03
N THR A 50 -8.22 -6.65 -5.70
CA THR A 50 -7.31 -5.66 -6.33
C THR A 50 -6.17 -5.30 -5.38
N ASP A 51 -6.51 -4.86 -4.17
CA ASP A 51 -5.58 -4.32 -3.17
C ASP A 51 -5.22 -5.36 -2.10
N GLY A 52 -5.96 -6.47 -2.00
CA GLY A 52 -5.80 -7.48 -0.97
C GLY A 52 -6.48 -7.08 0.33
N CYS A 53 -5.89 -7.45 1.47
CA CYS A 53 -6.49 -7.24 2.79
C CYS A 53 -5.84 -6.08 3.55
N THR A 54 -6.61 -5.05 3.86
CA THR A 54 -6.20 -3.86 4.61
C THR A 54 -6.90 -3.81 5.97
N LEU A 55 -6.12 -3.61 7.03
CA LEU A 55 -6.63 -3.38 8.38
C LEU A 55 -6.50 -1.89 8.74
N LEU A 56 -7.61 -1.31 9.20
CA LEU A 56 -7.67 0.05 9.74
C LEU A 56 -8.05 -0.02 11.22
N ASN A 57 -7.60 0.95 12.03
CA ASN A 57 -8.03 1.05 13.41
C ASN A 57 -9.46 1.63 13.55
N GLU A 58 -9.94 1.77 14.79
CA GLU A 58 -11.28 2.31 15.10
C GLU A 58 -11.52 3.76 14.59
N HIS A 59 -10.45 4.50 14.29
CA HIS A 59 -10.48 5.85 13.76
C HIS A 59 -10.36 5.89 12.22
N GLY A 60 -10.23 4.73 11.57
CA GLY A 60 -10.02 4.60 10.12
C GLY A 60 -8.57 4.85 9.69
N GLU A 61 -7.60 4.85 10.62
CA GLU A 61 -6.19 5.00 10.29
C GLU A 61 -5.59 3.67 9.81
N PHE A 62 -4.70 3.75 8.83
CA PHE A 62 -4.04 2.59 8.26
C PHE A 62 -3.10 1.91 9.27
N LEU A 63 -3.24 0.59 9.44
CA LEU A 63 -2.34 -0.23 10.24
C LEU A 63 -1.42 -1.06 9.34
N TRP A 64 -1.99 -1.86 8.44
CA TRP A 64 -1.24 -2.68 7.49
C TRP A 64 -2.10 -3.10 6.30
N ASN A 65 -1.43 -3.56 5.25
CA ASN A 65 -2.03 -4.21 4.08
C ASN A 65 -1.21 -5.45 3.71
N VAL A 66 -1.91 -6.55 3.44
CA VAL A 66 -1.36 -7.73 2.78
C VAL A 66 -1.84 -7.71 1.33
N PRO A 67 -0.94 -7.55 0.34
CA PRO A 67 -1.31 -7.47 -1.06
C PRO A 67 -2.02 -8.73 -1.56
N GLN A 68 -2.94 -8.56 -2.50
CA GLN A 68 -3.69 -9.68 -3.09
C GLN A 68 -2.77 -10.77 -3.64
N ALA A 69 -1.68 -10.38 -4.32
CA ALA A 69 -0.72 -11.33 -4.89
C ALA A 69 -0.12 -12.27 -3.83
N THR A 70 0.16 -11.77 -2.62
CA THR A 70 0.67 -12.59 -1.51
C THR A 70 -0.38 -13.56 -1.01
N ILE A 71 -1.65 -13.14 -0.96
CA ILE A 71 -2.75 -13.99 -0.54
C ILE A 71 -2.98 -15.10 -1.56
N GLU A 72 -3.00 -14.78 -2.86
CA GLU A 72 -3.17 -15.75 -3.95
C GLU A 72 -2.02 -16.76 -4.04
N GLU A 73 -0.77 -16.30 -3.88
CA GLU A 73 0.39 -17.17 -3.81
C GLU A 73 0.25 -18.16 -2.65
N THR A 74 -0.14 -17.66 -1.47
CA THR A 74 -0.33 -18.49 -0.28
C THR A 74 -1.49 -19.47 -0.45
N PHE A 75 -2.61 -19.07 -1.08
CA PHE A 75 -3.70 -19.99 -1.41
C PHE A 75 -3.27 -21.07 -2.39
N THR A 76 -2.48 -20.70 -3.41
CA THR A 76 -1.95 -21.66 -4.39
C THR A 76 -1.10 -22.70 -3.68
N MET A 77 -0.15 -22.27 -2.84
CA MET A 77 0.66 -23.17 -2.02
C MET A 77 -0.19 -24.04 -1.08
N ALA A 78 -1.14 -23.44 -0.36
CA ALA A 78 -2.04 -24.14 0.55
C ALA A 78 -2.80 -25.26 -0.16
N CYS A 79 -3.36 -24.97 -1.35
CA CYS A 79 -4.17 -25.91 -2.10
C CYS A 79 -3.34 -27.01 -2.78
N GLU A 80 -2.14 -26.69 -3.25
CA GLU A 80 -1.22 -27.68 -3.84
C GLU A 80 -0.74 -28.69 -2.79
N ASP A 81 -0.41 -28.20 -1.59
CA ASP A 81 0.08 -29.05 -0.52
C ASP A 81 -1.07 -29.72 0.27
N GLY A 82 -2.27 -29.14 0.23
CA GLY A 82 -3.42 -29.57 1.05
C GLY A 82 -3.26 -29.22 2.54
N PHE A 83 -2.62 -28.10 2.85
CA PHE A 83 -2.33 -27.63 4.21
C PHE A 83 -2.81 -26.19 4.43
N SER A 84 -2.49 -25.66 5.61
CA SER A 84 -2.70 -24.25 5.96
C SER A 84 -1.38 -23.52 6.20
N TYR A 85 -1.41 -22.22 5.91
CA TYR A 85 -0.27 -21.32 5.98
C TYR A 85 -0.64 -20.03 6.70
N ASP A 86 0.31 -19.47 7.45
CA ASP A 86 0.17 -18.17 8.10
C ASP A 86 0.91 -17.10 7.29
N ILE A 87 0.22 -15.99 7.02
CA ILE A 87 0.79 -14.76 6.48
C ILE A 87 0.93 -13.79 7.66
N GLU A 88 2.16 -13.42 7.99
CA GLU A 88 2.44 -12.36 8.95
C GLU A 88 1.95 -11.02 8.39
N ALA A 89 0.81 -10.53 8.89
CA ALA A 89 0.15 -9.36 8.32
C ALA A 89 0.73 -8.05 8.89
N GLY A 90 0.86 -7.97 10.21
CA GLY A 90 1.35 -6.76 10.87
C GLY A 90 0.88 -6.62 12.31
N TRP A 91 0.81 -5.39 12.79
CA TRP A 91 0.30 -5.05 14.12
C TRP A 91 -1.09 -4.42 14.01
N GLY A 92 -2.07 -5.05 14.67
CA GLY A 92 -3.34 -4.43 15.01
C GLY A 92 -3.20 -3.44 16.17
N THR A 93 -4.29 -2.77 16.54
CA THR A 93 -4.28 -1.78 17.64
C THR A 93 -3.83 -2.37 18.98
N TYR A 94 -4.18 -3.64 19.23
CA TYR A 94 -3.96 -4.31 20.52
C TYR A 94 -2.90 -5.41 20.50
N GLY A 95 -2.26 -5.67 19.35
CA GLY A 95 -1.25 -6.72 19.25
C GLY A 95 -0.99 -7.20 17.83
N PRO A 96 -0.13 -8.20 17.66
CA PRO A 96 0.17 -8.75 16.35
C PRO A 96 -1.07 -9.41 15.73
N SER A 97 -1.18 -9.31 14.42
CA SER A 97 -2.26 -9.88 13.63
C SER A 97 -1.71 -10.76 12.51
N VAL A 98 -2.39 -11.87 12.24
CA VAL A 98 -2.01 -12.89 11.26
C VAL A 98 -3.21 -13.20 10.37
N LEU A 99 -2.95 -13.39 9.08
CA LEU A 99 -3.91 -13.97 8.14
C LEU A 99 -3.57 -15.44 7.94
N HIS A 100 -4.46 -16.33 8.38
CA HIS A 100 -4.31 -17.76 8.26
C HIS A 100 -5.10 -18.26 7.04
N VAL A 101 -4.37 -18.78 6.05
CA VAL A 101 -4.92 -19.34 4.81
C VAL A 101 -5.06 -20.84 4.97
N SER A 102 -6.22 -21.39 4.62
CA SER A 102 -6.46 -22.84 4.67
C SER A 102 -7.10 -23.33 3.38
N CYS A 103 -6.54 -24.41 2.85
CA CYS A 103 -7.09 -25.12 1.70
C CYS A 103 -6.86 -26.61 1.86
N TYR A 104 -7.95 -27.38 1.98
CA TYR A 104 -7.91 -28.82 2.19
C TYR A 104 -8.75 -29.50 1.12
N GLU A 105 -8.33 -30.69 0.68
CA GLU A 105 -9.07 -31.45 -0.33
C GLU A 105 -10.51 -31.73 0.15
N GLY A 106 -11.50 -31.33 -0.66
CA GLY A 106 -12.92 -31.49 -0.34
C GLY A 106 -13.53 -30.39 0.54
N TYR A 107 -12.78 -29.35 0.88
CA TYR A 107 -13.27 -28.18 1.62
C TYR A 107 -13.05 -26.91 0.80
N GLU A 108 -13.93 -25.93 1.00
CA GLU A 108 -13.75 -24.60 0.40
C GLU A 108 -12.55 -23.89 1.03
N PRO A 109 -11.70 -23.23 0.23
CA PRO A 109 -10.57 -22.46 0.74
C PRO A 109 -11.07 -21.27 1.56
N THR A 110 -10.40 -21.00 2.69
CA THR A 110 -10.79 -19.90 3.58
C THR A 110 -9.61 -19.08 4.10
N LEU A 111 -9.89 -17.81 4.37
CA LEU A 111 -8.99 -16.84 4.97
C LEU A 111 -9.47 -16.55 6.40
N THR A 112 -8.59 -16.64 7.39
CA THR A 112 -8.94 -16.37 8.79
C THR A 112 -8.08 -15.23 9.34
N LEU A 113 -8.69 -14.15 9.83
CA LEU A 113 -7.98 -13.13 10.59
C LEU A 113 -7.87 -13.56 12.05
N LYS A 114 -6.63 -13.59 12.56
CA LYS A 114 -6.32 -13.79 13.98
C LYS A 114 -5.68 -12.52 14.53
N ALA A 115 -6.32 -11.88 15.51
CA ALA A 115 -5.80 -10.64 16.09
C ALA A 115 -6.28 -10.46 17.54
N PHE A 116 -5.58 -9.58 18.27
CA PHE A 116 -5.88 -9.27 19.67
C PHE A 116 -7.02 -8.24 19.79
N ASP A 117 -7.86 -8.40 20.79
CA ASP A 117 -8.85 -7.40 21.21
C ASP A 117 -8.34 -6.50 22.35
N GLU A 118 -9.19 -5.58 22.79
CA GLU A 118 -8.91 -4.62 23.86
C GLU A 118 -8.63 -5.24 25.24
N HIS A 119 -8.92 -6.54 25.40
CA HIS A 119 -8.62 -7.30 26.60
C HIS A 119 -7.35 -8.16 26.45
N GLY A 120 -6.64 -8.04 25.33
CA GLY A 120 -5.48 -8.87 25.00
C GLY A 120 -5.84 -10.32 24.69
N LYS A 121 -7.11 -10.61 24.33
CA LYS A 121 -7.54 -11.93 23.89
C LYS A 121 -7.42 -12.05 22.38
N ILE A 122 -6.92 -13.19 21.91
CA ILE A 122 -6.92 -13.52 20.49
C ILE A 122 -8.33 -13.90 20.07
N ASN A 123 -8.86 -13.18 19.08
CA ASN A 123 -10.08 -13.52 18.38
C ASN A 123 -9.73 -14.01 16.98
N GLU A 124 -10.59 -14.87 16.43
CA GLU A 124 -10.43 -15.44 15.10
C GLU A 124 -11.75 -15.29 14.34
N ILE A 125 -11.66 -14.89 13.08
CA ILE A 125 -12.81 -14.78 12.20
C ILE A 125 -12.46 -15.31 10.82
N GLN A 126 -13.30 -16.20 10.31
CA GLN A 126 -13.10 -16.90 9.05
C GLN A 126 -13.95 -16.27 7.95
N PHE A 127 -13.34 -16.12 6.78
CA PHE A 127 -13.92 -15.57 5.57
C PHE A 127 -13.73 -16.54 4.41
N PRO A 128 -14.70 -16.62 3.48
CA PRO A 128 -14.49 -17.27 2.20
C PRO A 128 -13.42 -16.54 1.37
N GLN A 129 -12.85 -17.24 0.38
CA GLN A 129 -11.84 -16.68 -0.52
C GLN A 129 -12.35 -15.48 -1.35
N ASP A 130 -13.67 -15.39 -1.57
CA ASP A 130 -14.31 -14.27 -2.28
C ASP A 130 -14.48 -13.00 -1.42
N TYR A 131 -13.92 -12.99 -0.21
CA TYR A 131 -14.00 -11.91 0.77
C TYR A 131 -15.44 -11.48 1.14
N SER A 132 -16.42 -12.36 0.94
CA SER A 132 -17.77 -12.10 1.44
C SER A 132 -17.73 -11.85 2.96
N PRO A 133 -18.46 -10.84 3.48
CA PRO A 133 -18.47 -10.55 4.91
C PRO A 133 -18.84 -11.77 5.74
N ALA A 134 -18.10 -12.00 6.82
CA ALA A 134 -18.40 -13.07 7.75
C ALA A 134 -19.78 -12.83 8.37
N MET A 135 -20.78 -13.56 7.88
CA MET A 135 -22.11 -13.53 8.47
C MET A 135 -22.07 -14.14 9.87
N PRO A 136 -22.90 -13.66 10.83
CA PRO A 136 -23.14 -14.41 12.04
C PRO A 136 -23.64 -15.80 11.65
N ALA A 137 -22.97 -16.84 12.13
CA ALA A 137 -23.32 -18.22 11.80
C ALA A 137 -24.81 -18.45 12.12
N VAL A 138 -25.67 -18.48 11.09
CA VAL A 138 -26.95 -19.17 11.19
C VAL A 138 -26.55 -20.63 11.25
N ALA A 139 -26.51 -21.21 12.45
CA ALA A 139 -26.04 -22.57 12.70
C ALA A 139 -26.53 -23.54 11.60
N PRO A 140 -25.66 -23.97 10.66
CA PRO A 140 -26.01 -25.04 9.75
C PRO A 140 -25.91 -26.35 10.54
N ALA A 141 -26.89 -27.23 10.36
CA ALA A 141 -26.92 -28.54 10.98
C ALA A 141 -25.56 -29.25 10.86
N THR A 142 -24.98 -29.62 12.00
CA THR A 142 -23.94 -30.67 12.12
C THR A 142 -22.97 -30.77 10.95
N SER A 143 -22.15 -29.74 10.71
CA SER A 143 -20.84 -30.01 10.14
C SER A 143 -20.02 -30.67 11.24
N THR A 144 -19.65 -31.93 11.02
CA THR A 144 -18.67 -32.67 11.82
C THR A 144 -17.52 -31.75 12.18
N ALA A 145 -17.13 -31.72 13.46
CA ALA A 145 -16.05 -30.88 13.95
C ALA A 145 -14.85 -30.98 12.99
N MET A 146 -14.43 -29.84 12.44
CA MET A 146 -13.15 -29.71 11.76
C MET A 146 -12.10 -30.29 12.72
N PRO A 147 -11.20 -31.19 12.26
CA PRO A 147 -10.19 -31.74 13.15
C PRO A 147 -9.42 -30.56 13.76
N THR A 148 -9.42 -30.48 15.08
CA THR A 148 -8.50 -29.60 15.81
C THR A 148 -7.11 -30.03 15.38
N ALA A 149 -6.50 -29.25 14.49
CA ALA A 149 -5.14 -29.49 14.04
C ALA A 149 -4.28 -29.58 15.30
N THR A 150 -3.80 -30.78 15.59
CA THR A 150 -2.80 -30.98 16.63
C THR A 150 -1.56 -30.29 16.07
N TRP A 151 -1.11 -29.23 16.74
CA TRP A 151 0.04 -28.40 16.35
C TRP A 151 1.17 -29.25 15.74
N MET A 152 1.19 -29.36 14.41
CA MET A 152 2.39 -29.79 13.71
C MET A 152 3.36 -28.60 13.78
N PRO A 153 4.66 -28.84 13.99
CA PRO A 153 5.63 -27.77 13.99
C PRO A 153 5.52 -27.03 12.67
N THR A 154 5.26 -25.73 12.78
CA THR A 154 5.30 -24.75 11.70
C THR A 154 6.54 -25.04 10.86
N THR A 155 6.36 -25.33 9.57
CA THR A 155 7.48 -25.24 8.63
C THR A 155 7.89 -23.79 8.62
N THR A 156 8.96 -23.50 9.37
CA THR A 156 9.71 -22.25 9.30
C THR A 156 9.85 -21.87 7.84
N VAL A 157 9.35 -20.68 7.50
CA VAL A 157 9.51 -19.99 6.22
C VAL A 157 10.85 -20.41 5.60
N VAL A 158 10.83 -20.96 4.38
CA VAL A 158 12.06 -21.13 3.59
C VAL A 158 12.71 -19.75 3.58
N PRO A 159 13.89 -19.56 4.18
CA PRO A 159 14.53 -18.25 4.17
C PRO A 159 14.68 -17.87 2.71
N THR A 160 13.96 -16.84 2.28
CA THR A 160 14.18 -16.19 1.01
C THR A 160 15.65 -15.84 1.03
N ASN A 161 16.44 -16.40 0.11
CA ASN A 161 17.87 -16.15 0.05
C ASN A 161 18.07 -14.64 0.08
N THR A 162 18.51 -14.11 1.22
CA THR A 162 18.95 -12.73 1.32
C THR A 162 19.95 -12.55 0.19
N PRO A 163 19.72 -11.63 -0.76
CA PRO A 163 20.66 -11.41 -1.85
C PRO A 163 22.04 -11.22 -1.22
N ALA A 164 23.02 -11.99 -1.69
CA ALA A 164 24.39 -11.83 -1.21
C ALA A 164 24.76 -10.34 -1.29
N PRO A 165 25.37 -9.76 -0.25
CA PRO A 165 25.69 -8.34 -0.25
C PRO A 165 26.48 -8.02 -1.51
N THR A 166 25.91 -7.20 -2.38
CA THR A 166 26.59 -6.69 -3.56
C THR A 166 27.89 -6.04 -3.11
N ASN A 167 29.03 -6.52 -3.61
CA ASN A 167 30.33 -5.95 -3.28
C ASN A 167 30.26 -4.44 -3.49
N THR A 168 30.39 -3.68 -2.40
CA THR A 168 30.55 -2.23 -2.46
C THR A 168 31.73 -1.94 -3.38
N PRO A 169 31.56 -1.14 -4.45
CA PRO A 169 32.66 -0.78 -5.32
C PRO A 169 33.80 -0.19 -4.49
N ALA A 170 35.04 -0.65 -4.74
CA ALA A 170 36.20 -0.07 -4.09
C ALA A 170 36.24 1.44 -4.37
N PRO A 171 36.58 2.27 -3.37
CA PRO A 171 36.64 3.71 -3.55
C PRO A 171 37.59 4.04 -4.69
N THR A 172 37.09 4.72 -5.72
CA THR A 172 37.89 5.19 -6.84
C THR A 172 38.92 6.18 -6.32
N ASN A 173 40.19 5.99 -6.67
CA ASN A 173 41.25 6.90 -6.25
C ASN A 173 40.88 8.34 -6.64
N THR A 174 40.82 9.23 -5.64
CA THR A 174 40.64 10.66 -5.85
C THR A 174 41.74 11.17 -6.77
N PRO A 175 41.41 11.88 -7.87
CA PRO A 175 42.42 12.42 -8.77
C PRO A 175 43.35 13.35 -7.99
N VAL A 176 44.66 13.16 -8.18
CA VAL A 176 45.69 14.02 -7.56
C VAL A 176 45.50 15.44 -8.08
N PRO A 177 45.46 16.47 -7.20
CA PRO A 177 45.29 17.85 -7.62
C PRO A 177 46.41 18.23 -8.60
N THR A 178 46.01 18.73 -9.77
CA THR A 178 46.94 19.20 -10.79
C THR A 178 47.56 20.52 -10.32
N ASN A 179 48.87 20.68 -10.47
CA ASN A 179 49.55 21.92 -10.07
C ASN A 179 48.93 23.12 -10.79
N THR A 180 48.49 24.10 -10.02
CA THR A 180 48.03 25.39 -10.52
C THR A 180 49.15 26.05 -11.32
N PRO A 181 48.92 26.51 -12.56
CA PRO A 181 49.93 27.19 -13.34
C PRO A 181 50.39 28.47 -12.60
N VAL A 182 51.70 28.67 -12.55
CA VAL A 182 52.30 29.87 -11.94
C VAL A 182 51.89 31.09 -12.78
N PRO A 183 51.41 32.19 -12.16
CA PRO A 183 51.03 33.39 -12.87
C PRO A 183 52.21 33.95 -13.66
N THR A 184 52.00 34.21 -14.94
CA THR A 184 52.98 34.83 -15.81
C THR A 184 53.08 36.31 -15.45
N ASN A 185 54.28 36.82 -15.18
CA ASN A 185 54.50 38.22 -14.85
C ASN A 185 53.98 39.12 -15.98
N THR A 186 53.03 40.00 -15.66
CA THR A 186 52.57 41.06 -16.55
C THR A 186 53.72 42.04 -16.81
N PRO A 187 54.04 42.37 -18.06
CA PRO A 187 55.08 43.35 -18.35
C PRO A 187 54.70 44.73 -17.80
N THR A 188 55.64 45.36 -17.09
CA THR A 188 55.50 46.73 -16.58
C THR A 188 55.34 47.72 -17.73
N PRO A 189 54.35 48.63 -17.71
CA PRO A 189 54.22 49.66 -18.74
C PRO A 189 55.44 50.60 -18.73
N PRO A 190 55.84 51.14 -19.90
CA PRO A 190 56.93 52.09 -19.98
C PRO A 190 56.57 53.40 -19.25
N PRO A 191 57.56 54.12 -18.69
CA PRO A 191 57.30 55.39 -18.02
C PRO A 191 56.73 56.42 -18.98
N SER A 192 55.59 57.01 -18.61
CA SER A 192 54.97 58.12 -19.32
C SER A 192 55.93 59.31 -19.35
N SER A 193 56.34 59.74 -20.54
CA SER A 193 57.13 60.95 -20.71
C SER A 193 56.30 62.17 -20.32
N CYS A 194 56.73 62.85 -19.26
CA CYS A 194 56.13 64.09 -18.79
C CYS A 194 56.40 65.20 -19.82
N SER A 195 55.35 65.64 -20.52
CA SER A 195 55.41 66.78 -21.42
C SER A 195 55.19 68.05 -20.60
N VAL A 196 56.26 68.84 -20.45
CA VAL A 196 56.22 70.14 -19.76
C VAL A 196 55.52 71.14 -20.67
N ALA A 197 54.28 71.48 -20.36
CA ALA A 197 53.59 72.62 -20.94
C ALA A 197 53.98 73.89 -20.15
N SER A 198 54.68 74.80 -20.80
CA SER A 198 55.14 76.08 -20.24
C SER A 198 53.99 77.10 -20.21
N PHE A 199 53.48 77.39 -19.02
CA PHE A 199 52.63 78.55 -18.75
C PHE A 199 53.37 79.56 -17.86
N PRO A 200 53.27 80.87 -18.15
CA PRO A 200 53.85 81.91 -17.31
C PRO A 200 52.91 82.16 -16.13
N PHE A 201 53.47 82.31 -14.94
CA PHE A 201 52.81 82.59 -13.66
C PHE A 201 52.29 81.37 -12.90
N GLY A 202 53.08 80.98 -11.89
CA GLY A 202 52.59 80.24 -10.72
C GLY A 202 53.00 78.77 -10.70
N LEU A 203 54.11 78.48 -10.03
CA LEU A 203 54.55 77.14 -9.66
C LEU A 203 53.51 76.50 -8.73
N ASP A 204 52.85 75.47 -9.23
CA ASP A 204 52.66 74.21 -8.49
C ASP A 204 52.44 73.10 -9.52
N THR A 205 53.40 72.19 -9.64
CA THR A 205 53.21 70.94 -10.37
C THR A 205 53.90 69.84 -9.60
N GLN A 206 53.08 69.09 -8.88
CA GLN A 206 53.42 67.77 -8.36
C GLN A 206 53.60 66.82 -9.54
N CYS A 207 54.73 66.11 -9.53
CA CYS A 207 54.81 64.76 -10.03
C CYS A 207 54.85 63.81 -8.82
#